data_AF-A0A8R1EMQ8-F1
#
_entry.id   AF-A0A8R1EMQ8-F1
#
_cell.length_a   1.000
_cell.length_b   1.000
_cell.length_c   1.000
_cell.angle_alpha   90.00
_cell.angle_beta   90.00
_cell.angle_gamma   90.00
#
_symmetry.space_group_name_H-M   'P 1'
#
loop_
_entity.id
_entity.type
_entity.pdbx_description
1 polymer ?
#
loop_
_entity_poly.entity_id
_entity_poly.type
_entity_poly.pdbx_seq_one_letter_code
_entity_poly.pdbx_strand_id
1 'polypeptide(L)'
;MFNGDADSLCNYVENSQFLYKTLGLQQNSLMTYWTDPVQLPSAVGQVTEYDGVTLVSIKGGGHFPAATEQKPKETFQMFQNYVKNQNYSTPVTFDLPYDATLTTPAAPAVVTTTTSLTAATKSVISFMVSLLFV
;
A
#
# COMPACT_ATOMS: atom_id res chain seq x y z
N MET A 1 4.13 -16.68 1.67
CA MET A 1 4.09 -15.87 0.44
C MET A 1 3.24 -14.64 0.71
N PHE A 2 3.69 -13.44 0.32
CA PHE A 2 2.93 -12.21 0.54
C PHE A 2 2.78 -11.40 -0.75
N ASN A 3 1.65 -10.70 -0.91
CA ASN A 3 1.35 -9.84 -2.06
C ASN A 3 0.60 -8.59 -1.61
N GLY A 4 0.80 -7.48 -2.31
CA GLY A 4 -0.18 -6.40 -2.31
C GLY A 4 -1.41 -6.81 -3.12
N ASP A 5 -2.62 -6.58 -2.59
CA ASP A 5 -3.87 -6.99 -3.25
C ASP A 5 -4.30 -6.08 -4.41
N ALA A 6 -3.66 -4.92 -4.56
CA ALA A 6 -3.84 -3.99 -5.68
C ALA A 6 -2.76 -4.16 -6.77
N ASP A 7 -1.86 -5.14 -6.64
CA ASP A 7 -0.91 -5.47 -7.70
C ASP A 7 -1.62 -6.11 -8.89
N SER A 8 -1.39 -5.60 -10.10
CA SER A 8 -1.90 -6.14 -11.35
C SER A 8 -0.89 -7.05 -12.06
N LEU A 9 0.39 -7.04 -11.68
CA LEU A 9 1.44 -7.82 -12.31
C LEU A 9 1.58 -9.20 -11.69
N CYS A 10 1.68 -9.27 -10.36
CA CYS A 10 1.80 -10.51 -9.60
C CYS A 10 0.75 -10.53 -8.49
N ASN A 11 -0.51 -10.69 -8.91
CA ASN A 11 -1.64 -10.44 -8.03
C ASN A 11 -1.87 -11.57 -7.01
N TYR A 12 -2.53 -11.24 -5.90
CA TYR A 12 -2.86 -12.19 -4.84
C TYR A 12 -3.66 -13.42 -5.32
N VAL A 13 -4.58 -13.22 -6.27
CA VAL A 13 -5.46 -14.30 -6.77
C VAL A 13 -4.67 -15.32 -7.58
N GLU A 14 -3.79 -14.89 -8.47
CA GLU A 14 -2.88 -15.76 -9.22
C GLU A 14 -2.06 -16.64 -8.27
N ASN A 15 -1.49 -16.01 -7.26
CA ASN A 15 -0.72 -16.67 -6.23
C ASN A 15 -1.55 -17.68 -5.40
N SER A 16 -2.81 -17.38 -5.11
CA SER A 16 -3.73 -18.35 -4.49
C SER A 16 -4.01 -19.57 -5.39
N GLN A 17 -4.17 -19.35 -6.70
CA GLN A 17 -4.39 -20.43 -7.66
C GLN A 17 -3.13 -21.27 -7.85
N PHE A 18 -1.94 -20.65 -7.82
CA PHE A 18 -0.68 -21.37 -7.89
C PHE A 18 -0.52 -22.33 -6.70
N LEU A 19 -0.78 -21.87 -5.46
CA LEU A 19 -0.72 -22.74 -4.29
C LEU A 19 -1.75 -23.88 -4.34
N TYR A 20 -2.99 -23.57 -4.72
CA TYR A 20 -4.07 -24.55 -4.70
C TYR A 20 -4.05 -25.53 -5.89
N LYS A 21 -3.90 -25.04 -7.12
CA LYS A 21 -4.03 -25.85 -8.34
C LYS A 21 -2.70 -26.40 -8.84
N THR A 22 -1.62 -25.62 -8.74
CA THR A 22 -0.32 -26.02 -9.30
C THR A 22 0.50 -26.82 -8.30
N LEU A 23 0.57 -26.36 -7.05
CA LEU A 23 1.26 -27.08 -5.99
C LEU A 23 0.38 -28.13 -5.30
N GLY A 24 -0.95 -28.04 -5.42
CA GLY A 24 -1.88 -28.98 -4.82
C GLY A 24 -1.90 -28.95 -3.29
N LEU A 25 -1.55 -27.82 -2.67
CA LEU A 25 -1.48 -27.71 -1.22
C LEU A 25 -2.88 -27.73 -0.62
N GLN A 26 -3.05 -28.49 0.46
CA GLN A 26 -4.29 -28.49 1.22
C GLN A 26 -4.45 -27.16 1.95
N GLN A 27 -5.63 -26.54 1.82
CA GLN A 27 -5.97 -25.34 2.59
C GLN A 27 -6.37 -25.75 4.02
N ASN A 28 -5.66 -25.22 5.01
CA ASN A 28 -5.85 -25.54 6.43
C ASN A 28 -6.89 -24.63 7.09
N SER A 29 -6.98 -23.37 6.64
CA SER A 29 -7.93 -22.40 7.16
C SER A 29 -8.65 -21.65 6.06
N LEU A 30 -9.89 -21.26 6.31
CA LEU A 30 -10.58 -20.30 5.44
C LEU A 30 -9.85 -18.97 5.49
N MET A 31 -9.91 -18.22 4.39
CA MET A 31 -9.36 -16.87 4.35
C MET A 31 -10.00 -16.02 5.46
N THR A 32 -9.14 -15.40 6.27
CA THR A 32 -9.55 -14.48 7.35
C THR A 32 -8.84 -13.15 7.19
N TYR A 33 -9.41 -12.09 7.76
CA TYR A 33 -8.73 -10.80 7.81
C TYR A 33 -7.75 -10.77 8.98
N TRP A 34 -6.58 -10.21 8.75
CA TRP A 34 -5.70 -9.75 9.82
C TRP A 34 -5.85 -8.23 9.98
N THR A 35 -5.61 -7.75 11.19
CA THR A 35 -6.03 -6.41 11.60
C THR A 35 -4.93 -5.59 12.27
N ASP A 36 -5.08 -4.27 12.20
CA ASP A 36 -4.34 -3.32 13.00
C ASP A 36 -5.35 -2.43 13.75
N PRO A 37 -5.39 -2.46 15.09
CA PRO A 37 -6.34 -1.67 15.88
C PRO A 37 -6.06 -0.17 15.82
N VAL A 38 -4.87 0.25 15.36
CA VAL A 38 -4.43 1.66 15.37
C VAL A 38 -4.83 2.40 14.09
N GLN A 39 -5.37 1.71 13.07
CA GLN A 39 -5.83 2.37 11.84
C GLN A 39 -7.23 1.97 11.40
N LEU A 40 -7.79 2.79 10.51
CA LEU A 40 -9.07 2.56 9.85
C LEU A 40 -8.90 2.54 8.33
N PRO A 41 -9.49 1.56 7.61
CA PRO A 41 -10.17 0.39 8.16
C PRO A 41 -9.19 -0.54 8.89
N SER A 42 -9.67 -1.17 9.96
CA SER A 42 -8.82 -2.05 10.80
C SER A 42 -8.42 -3.34 10.10
N ALA A 43 -9.15 -3.77 9.07
CA ALA A 43 -8.78 -4.89 8.22
C ALA A 43 -7.68 -4.45 7.24
N VAL A 44 -6.46 -4.91 7.48
CA VAL A 44 -5.26 -4.47 6.75
C VAL A 44 -4.76 -5.48 5.72
N GLY A 45 -5.39 -6.64 5.66
CA GLY A 45 -5.18 -7.64 4.64
C GLY A 45 -5.84 -8.97 5.00
N GLN A 46 -5.54 -10.00 4.23
CA GLN A 46 -6.10 -11.34 4.37
C GLN A 46 -5.00 -12.36 4.62
N VAL A 47 -5.29 -13.41 5.36
CA VAL A 47 -4.42 -14.56 5.60
C VAL A 47 -5.18 -15.83 5.22
N THR A 48 -4.54 -16.68 4.44
CA THR A 48 -5.01 -18.04 4.13
C THR A 48 -3.86 -19.00 4.41
N GLU A 49 -4.10 -20.03 5.21
CA GLU A 49 -3.07 -21.04 5.51
C GLU A 49 -3.26 -22.25 4.62
N TYR A 50 -2.18 -22.65 3.98
CA TYR A 50 -2.02 -23.91 3.28
C TYR A 50 -1.00 -24.77 4.03
N ASP A 51 -0.94 -26.06 3.71
CA ASP A 51 0.08 -26.94 4.25
C ASP A 51 1.49 -26.43 3.90
N GLY A 52 2.29 -26.17 4.93
CA GLY A 52 3.65 -25.62 4.82
C GLY A 52 3.77 -24.17 4.31
N VAL A 53 2.69 -23.50 3.91
CA VAL A 53 2.76 -22.14 3.33
C VAL A 53 1.58 -21.27 3.79
N THR A 54 1.88 -20.10 4.37
CA THR A 54 0.88 -19.06 4.60
C THR A 54 0.88 -18.08 3.43
N LEU A 55 -0.31 -17.80 2.88
CA LEU A 55 -0.55 -16.75 1.91
C LEU A 55 -1.11 -15.52 2.60
N VAL A 56 -0.44 -14.37 2.46
CA VAL A 56 -0.82 -13.11 3.12
C VAL A 56 -1.03 -12.01 2.08
N SER A 57 -2.15 -11.30 2.15
CA SER A 57 -2.36 -10.07 1.38
C SER A 57 -2.11 -8.84 2.24
N ILE A 58 -1.72 -7.75 1.58
CA ILE A 58 -1.63 -6.41 2.17
C ILE A 58 -2.62 -5.53 1.42
N LYS A 59 -3.65 -5.06 2.14
CA LYS A 59 -4.77 -4.33 1.58
C LYS A 59 -4.35 -2.97 1.03
N GLY A 60 -4.67 -2.71 -0.23
CA GLY A 60 -4.28 -1.52 -0.96
C GLY A 60 -2.77 -1.42 -1.22
N GLY A 61 -2.02 -2.51 -1.04
CA GLY A 61 -0.62 -2.60 -1.45
C GLY A 61 -0.53 -2.97 -2.94
N GLY A 62 0.42 -2.40 -3.67
CA GLY A 62 0.73 -2.78 -5.04
C GLY A 62 1.86 -3.81 -5.09
N HIS A 63 2.64 -3.79 -6.19
CA HIS A 63 3.78 -4.70 -6.39
C HIS A 63 4.88 -4.54 -5.32
N PHE A 64 5.05 -3.33 -4.78
CA PHE A 64 6.03 -2.99 -3.75
C PHE A 64 5.34 -2.49 -2.48
N PRO A 65 4.62 -3.34 -1.72
CA PRO A 65 3.79 -2.89 -0.60
C PRO A 65 4.61 -2.25 0.53
N ALA A 66 5.90 -2.59 0.65
CA ALA A 66 6.84 -2.00 1.61
C ALA A 66 7.31 -0.58 1.24
N ALA A 67 7.03 -0.10 0.02
CA ALA A 67 7.45 1.22 -0.40
C ALA A 67 6.80 2.33 0.44
N THR A 68 7.50 3.46 0.57
CA THR A 68 7.07 4.62 1.37
C THR A 68 5.71 5.16 0.96
N GLU A 69 5.36 5.08 -0.33
CA GLU A 69 4.11 5.58 -0.89
C GLU A 69 2.95 4.56 -0.84
N GLN A 70 3.17 3.36 -0.27
CA GLN A 70 2.18 2.27 -0.30
C GLN A 70 1.66 1.90 1.09
N LYS A 71 2.19 0.82 1.69
CA LYS A 71 1.72 0.23 2.95
C LYS A 71 2.91 -0.21 3.82
N PRO A 72 3.88 0.70 4.12
CA PRO A 72 5.10 0.32 4.81
C PRO A 72 4.85 -0.17 6.24
N LYS A 73 3.86 0.42 6.94
CA LYS A 73 3.49 0.01 8.29
C LYS A 73 2.92 -1.41 8.33
N GLU A 74 1.95 -1.69 7.48
CA GLU A 74 1.28 -2.98 7.39
C GLU A 74 2.27 -4.06 6.95
N THR A 75 3.12 -3.75 5.96
CA THR A 75 4.15 -4.68 5.52
C THR A 75 5.15 -4.99 6.64
N PHE A 76 5.53 -3.98 7.43
CA PHE A 76 6.39 -4.18 8.59
C PHE A 76 5.71 -5.02 9.69
N GLN A 77 4.43 -4.78 9.97
CA GLN A 77 3.65 -5.61 10.88
C GLN A 77 3.63 -7.07 10.44
N MET A 78 3.31 -7.33 9.17
CA MET A 78 3.32 -8.66 8.58
C MET A 78 4.69 -9.33 8.73
N PHE A 79 5.77 -8.64 8.36
CA PHE A 79 7.12 -9.18 8.42
C PHE A 79 7.56 -9.48 9.86
N GLN A 80 7.33 -8.55 10.80
CA GLN A 80 7.69 -8.75 12.20
C GLN A 80 6.95 -9.95 12.80
N ASN A 81 5.66 -10.08 12.50
CA ASN A 81 4.83 -11.16 13.00
C ASN A 81 5.23 -12.52 12.40
N TYR A 82 5.62 -12.54 11.12
CA TYR A 82 6.21 -13.71 10.48
C TYR A 82 7.51 -14.15 11.17
N VAL A 83 8.47 -13.24 11.36
CA VAL A 83 9.77 -13.56 12.00
C VAL A 83 9.60 -14.05 13.44
N LYS A 84 8.66 -13.46 14.19
CA LYS A 84 8.35 -13.84 15.58
C LYS A 84 7.44 -15.06 15.69
N ASN A 85 6.98 -15.62 14.57
CA ASN A 85 6.01 -16.73 14.52
C ASN A 85 4.78 -16.47 15.40
N GLN A 86 4.17 -15.29 15.24
CA GLN A 86 3.00 -14.85 16.00
C GLN A 86 1.86 -14.45 15.08
N ASN A 87 0.68 -14.21 15.67
CA ASN A 87 -0.51 -13.79 14.93
C ASN A 87 -0.24 -12.51 14.12
N TYR A 88 -0.67 -12.47 12.85
CA TYR A 88 -0.47 -11.32 11.98
C TYR A 88 -1.18 -10.04 12.47
N SER A 89 -2.23 -10.17 13.28
CA SER A 89 -2.94 -9.05 13.91
C SER A 89 -2.25 -8.51 15.16
N THR A 90 -1.09 -9.04 15.56
CA THR A 90 -0.30 -8.49 16.66
C THR A 90 0.22 -7.10 16.28
N PRO A 91 -0.15 -6.03 17.00
CA PRO A 91 0.29 -4.67 16.67
C PRO A 91 1.79 -4.52 16.81
N VAL A 92 2.39 -3.71 15.94
CA VAL A 92 3.80 -3.34 16.02
C VAL A 92 3.98 -1.98 16.67
N THR A 93 4.94 -1.89 17.57
CA THR A 93 5.39 -0.64 18.17
C THR A 93 6.63 -0.13 17.43
N PHE A 94 6.74 1.18 17.30
CA PHE A 94 7.91 1.84 16.75
C PHE A 94 8.73 2.44 17.89
N ASP A 95 10.04 2.20 17.89
CA ASP A 95 10.94 2.75 18.90
C ASP A 95 11.09 4.27 18.75
N LEU A 96 10.83 4.79 17.54
CA LEU A 96 10.84 6.21 17.23
C LEU A 96 9.41 6.69 17.00
N PRO A 97 8.99 7.80 17.62
CA PRO A 97 7.70 8.42 17.31
C PRO A 97 7.71 8.91 15.86
N TYR A 98 6.54 8.87 15.22
CA TYR A 98 6.37 9.50 13.90
C TYR A 98 6.61 11.01 14.02
N ASP A 99 7.63 11.49 13.32
CA ASP A 99 7.94 12.92 13.17
C ASP A 99 7.63 13.36 11.74
N ALA A 100 6.49 14.06 11.59
CA ALA A 100 6.04 14.58 10.31
C ALA A 100 7.02 15.56 9.66
N THR A 101 7.96 16.13 10.42
CA THR A 101 8.96 17.08 9.88
C THR A 101 10.07 16.38 9.11
N LEU A 102 10.26 15.07 9.30
CA LEU A 102 11.28 14.27 8.61
C LEU A 102 10.82 13.67 7.27
N THR A 103 9.51 13.62 7.03
CA THR A 103 8.91 12.93 5.88
C THR A 103 8.45 13.85 4.76
N THR A 104 8.75 15.15 4.82
CA THR A 104 8.47 16.05 3.69
C THR A 104 9.59 15.86 2.66
N PRO A 105 9.35 15.25 1.48
CA PRO A 105 10.31 15.38 0.40
C PRO A 105 10.45 16.88 0.15
N ALA A 106 11.68 17.40 0.13
CA ALA A 106 11.90 18.74 -0.37
C ALA A 106 11.15 18.83 -1.70
N ALA A 107 10.17 19.74 -1.79
CA ALA A 107 9.46 19.98 -3.03
C ALA A 107 10.51 20.09 -4.14
N PRO A 108 10.35 19.41 -5.30
CA PRO A 108 11.33 19.52 -6.37
C PRO A 108 11.57 20.99 -6.60
N ALA A 109 12.83 21.42 -6.44
CA ALA A 109 13.19 22.82 -6.57
C ALA A 109 12.62 23.30 -7.90
N VAL A 110 11.64 24.20 -7.84
CA VAL A 110 11.13 24.88 -9.02
C VAL A 110 12.31 25.71 -9.50
N VAL A 111 13.06 25.18 -10.47
CA VAL A 111 14.04 25.98 -11.21
C VAL A 111 13.20 26.99 -11.98
N THR A 112 13.00 28.16 -11.39
CA THR A 112 12.43 29.31 -12.08
C THR A 112 13.48 29.76 -13.09
N THR A 113 13.41 29.23 -14.30
CA THR A 113 14.07 29.85 -15.44
C THR A 113 13.38 31.20 -15.66
N THR A 114 14.00 32.27 -15.19
CA THR A 114 13.55 33.65 -15.42
C THR A 114 13.76 33.97 -16.90
N THR A 115 12.82 33.56 -17.75
CA THR A 115 12.70 34.11 -19.09
C THR A 115 11.98 35.45 -18.92
N SER A 116 12.74 36.54 -18.99
CA SER A 116 12.19 37.90 -19.01
C SER A 116 11.27 38.06 -20.23
N LEU A 117 9.96 38.00 -20.01
CA LEU A 117 8.96 38.36 -21.00
C LEU A 117 8.56 39.82 -20.76
N THR A 118 9.00 40.67 -21.67
CA THR A 118 8.61 42.08 -21.75
C THR A 118 7.09 42.18 -21.90
N ALA A 119 6.49 43.08 -21.13
CA ALA A 119 5.05 43.26 -20.99
C ALA A 119 4.33 43.56 -22.32
N ALA A 120 3.25 42.82 -22.59
CA ALA A 120 2.19 43.20 -23.51
C ALA A 120 0.81 42.73 -22.98
N THR A 121 0.27 43.54 -22.07
CA THR A 121 -1.12 43.99 -21.92
C THR A 121 -2.30 43.12 -22.41
N LYS A 122 -3.21 42.85 -21.44
CA LYS A 122 -4.70 42.72 -21.48
C LYS A 122 -5.38 41.39 -21.82
N SER A 123 -6.14 40.94 -20.81
CA SER A 123 -7.52 40.41 -20.88
C SER A 123 -7.70 38.95 -21.35
N VAL A 124 -7.91 38.03 -20.40
CA VAL A 124 -9.10 37.13 -20.36
C VAL A 124 -9.26 36.62 -18.91
N ILE A 125 -10.10 37.29 -18.12
CA ILE A 125 -10.80 36.67 -16.98
C ILE A 125 -12.12 36.18 -17.58
N SER A 126 -12.33 34.86 -17.61
CA SER A 126 -13.61 34.14 -17.85
C SER A 126 -13.40 32.96 -18.79
N PHE A 127 -13.08 31.79 -18.25
CA PHE A 127 -13.61 30.50 -18.70
C PHE A 127 -13.19 29.40 -17.72
N MET A 128 -14.05 28.39 -17.54
CA MET A 128 -13.90 27.21 -16.67
C MET A 128 -14.59 27.26 -15.29
N VAL A 129 -15.78 27.87 -15.26
CA VAL A 129 -16.92 27.26 -14.55
C VAL A 129 -17.89 26.78 -15.63
N SER A 130 -17.68 25.55 -16.13
CA SER A 130 -18.68 24.71 -16.82
C SER A 130 -17.99 23.49 -17.41
N LEU A 131 -17.90 22.40 -16.63
CA LEU A 131 -18.12 21.03 -17.13
C LEU A 131 -18.32 20.08 -15.94
N LEU A 132 -19.32 20.40 -15.12
CA LEU A 132 -20.08 19.40 -14.38
C LEU A 132 -21.28 19.09 -15.28
N PHE A 133 -21.58 17.80 -15.50
CA PHE A 133 -22.53 17.22 -16.45
C PHE A 133 -22.02 17.09 -17.90
N VAL A 134 -21.41 15.94 -18.20
CA VAL A 134 -22.02 14.86 -19.02
C VAL A 134 -21.62 13.52 -18.41
#